data_AF-J2GGJ1-F1
#
_entry.id   AF-J2GGJ1-F1
#
_cell.length_a   1.000
_cell.length_b   1.000
_cell.length_c   1.000
_cell.angle_alpha   90.00
_cell.angle_beta   90.00
_cell.angle_gamma   90.00
#
_symmetry.space_group_name_H-M   'P 1'
#
loop_
_entity.id
_entity.type
_entity.pdbx_description
1 polymer ?
#
loop_
_entity_poly.entity_id
_entity_poly.type
_entity_poly.pdbx_seq_one_letter_code
_entity_poly.pdbx_strand_id
1 'polypeptide(L)'
;MYIVSQPKRLSDGRNQALSKEEAAFFPPGYFQFLQQFGEGTYRGWMNVNLPDTEVLQPFAEYDLWEHDADSPITQQQIGQCIAIGTTVDGDFLAVHIQTDQLLWLPRHAERLKALSLQGQKQEDEEMYARVLDEIYRQVYGSDQEGAVYYEPWSETRSHLFLRLPPVQDGISLPELAGMCQEAFLPDLVLENEYLCKLFYQQLGGYVRFNYANRQEVAVMYEEDAEQTFAVMKQWLLLKGCEV
;
A
#
# COMPACT_ATOMS: atom_id res chain seq x y z
N MET A 1 -11.76 2.91 7.79
CA MET A 1 -10.63 3.10 6.85
C MET A 1 -11.05 4.09 5.76
N TYR A 2 -10.19 5.07 5.43
CA TYR A 2 -10.41 5.98 4.29
C TYR A 2 -10.01 5.29 2.97
N ILE A 3 -10.84 5.38 1.94
CA ILE A 3 -10.55 4.75 0.63
C ILE A 3 -10.24 5.85 -0.38
N VAL A 4 -9.06 5.85 -0.99
CA VAL A 4 -8.57 7.01 -1.75
C VAL A 4 -9.31 7.24 -3.07
N SER A 5 -9.70 6.18 -3.76
CA SER A 5 -10.47 6.24 -5.01
C SER A 5 -11.54 5.15 -5.04
N GLN A 6 -12.46 5.23 -6.00
CA GLN A 6 -13.52 4.23 -6.14
C GLN A 6 -12.91 2.85 -6.43
N PRO A 7 -13.13 1.85 -5.57
CA PRO A 7 -12.56 0.53 -5.82
C PRO A 7 -13.21 -0.15 -7.01
N LYS A 8 -12.38 -0.80 -7.83
CA LYS A 8 -12.87 -1.72 -8.85
C LYS A 8 -13.14 -3.06 -8.19
N ARG A 9 -14.40 -3.32 -7.84
CA ARG A 9 -14.81 -4.64 -7.32
C ARG A 9 -14.34 -5.72 -8.29
N LEU A 10 -13.67 -6.73 -7.76
CA LEU A 10 -13.31 -7.89 -8.56
C LEU A 10 -14.61 -8.55 -9.02
N SER A 11 -14.75 -8.74 -10.33
CA SER A 11 -15.85 -9.56 -10.85
C SER A 11 -15.69 -10.99 -10.34
N ASP A 12 -16.81 -11.65 -10.05
CA ASP A 12 -16.82 -12.99 -9.43
C ASP A 12 -15.98 -14.04 -10.19
N GLY A 13 -15.61 -13.77 -11.45
CA GLY A 13 -14.75 -14.63 -12.27
C GLY A 13 -13.24 -14.47 -12.07
N ARG A 14 -12.73 -13.36 -11.50
CA ARG A 14 -11.28 -13.22 -11.19
C ARG A 14 -10.90 -13.78 -9.83
N ASN A 15 -11.86 -13.93 -8.91
CA ASN A 15 -11.69 -14.65 -7.65
C ASN A 15 -11.78 -16.19 -7.80
N GLN A 16 -11.98 -16.70 -9.03
CA GLN A 16 -12.19 -18.13 -9.28
C GLN A 16 -10.89 -18.84 -9.65
N ALA A 17 -10.19 -19.33 -8.63
CA ALA A 17 -9.36 -20.52 -8.74
C ALA A 17 -9.07 -21.21 -7.39
N LEU A 18 -9.40 -20.60 -6.25
CA LEU A 18 -9.15 -21.22 -4.94
C LEU A 18 -10.44 -21.82 -4.40
N SER A 19 -10.40 -23.13 -4.15
CA SER A 19 -11.47 -23.86 -3.47
C SER A 19 -11.73 -23.25 -2.08
N LYS A 20 -12.93 -23.48 -1.53
CA LYS A 20 -13.22 -23.10 -0.13
C LYS A 20 -12.22 -23.70 0.87
N GLU A 21 -11.62 -24.83 0.51
CA GLU A 21 -10.60 -25.51 1.31
C GLU A 21 -9.27 -24.75 1.25
N GLU A 22 -8.88 -24.23 0.09
CA GLU A 22 -7.67 -23.41 -0.05
C GLU A 22 -7.84 -22.01 0.58
N ALA A 23 -9.05 -21.47 0.59
CA ALA A 23 -9.33 -20.18 1.21
C ALA A 23 -9.05 -20.16 2.72
N ALA A 24 -9.11 -21.32 3.39
CA ALA A 24 -8.89 -21.45 4.84
C ALA A 24 -7.44 -21.18 5.27
N PHE A 25 -6.47 -21.27 4.35
CA PHE A 25 -5.05 -21.03 4.64
C PHE A 25 -4.67 -19.54 4.55
N PHE A 26 -5.55 -18.70 4.01
CA PHE A 26 -5.30 -17.28 3.88
C PHE A 26 -5.68 -16.53 5.16
N PRO A 27 -5.07 -15.37 5.43
CA PRO A 27 -5.43 -14.59 6.60
C PRO A 27 -6.93 -14.21 6.62
N PRO A 28 -7.54 -14.12 7.81
CA PRO A 28 -8.95 -13.78 7.95
C PRO A 28 -9.31 -12.48 7.20
N GLY A 29 -10.42 -12.51 6.45
CA GLY A 29 -10.94 -11.35 5.71
C GLY A 29 -10.20 -11.03 4.41
N TYR A 30 -9.09 -11.69 4.08
CA TYR A 30 -8.27 -11.37 2.90
C TYR A 30 -9.06 -11.36 1.57
N PHE A 31 -9.81 -12.43 1.28
CA PHE A 31 -10.60 -12.49 0.04
C PHE A 31 -11.75 -11.50 0.00
N GLN A 32 -12.42 -11.28 1.13
CA GLN A 32 -13.51 -10.29 1.23
C GLN A 32 -12.97 -8.88 0.97
N PHE A 33 -11.81 -8.57 1.56
CA PHE A 33 -11.10 -7.32 1.36
C PHE A 33 -10.74 -7.10 -0.12
N LEU A 34 -10.16 -8.10 -0.79
CA LEU A 34 -9.85 -8.03 -2.22
C LEU A 34 -11.09 -7.93 -3.10
N GLN A 35 -12.17 -8.66 -2.77
CA GLN A 35 -13.42 -8.58 -3.54
C GLN A 35 -14.02 -7.16 -3.50
N GLN A 36 -13.93 -6.51 -2.34
CA GLN A 36 -14.50 -5.19 -2.11
C GLN A 36 -13.59 -4.08 -2.64
N PHE A 37 -12.29 -4.14 -2.37
CA PHE A 37 -11.36 -3.05 -2.60
C PHE A 37 -10.38 -3.27 -3.76
N GLY A 38 -10.26 -4.50 -4.26
CA GLY A 38 -9.25 -4.88 -5.25
C GLY A 38 -7.82 -4.87 -4.68
N GLU A 39 -6.83 -5.06 -5.55
CA GLU A 39 -5.42 -4.83 -5.21
C GLU A 39 -5.16 -3.35 -4.93
N GLY A 40 -4.14 -3.06 -4.13
CA GLY A 40 -3.90 -1.69 -3.66
C GLY A 40 -2.84 -1.59 -2.59
N THR A 41 -2.59 -0.37 -2.12
CA THR A 41 -1.59 -0.11 -1.07
C THR A 41 -2.28 0.28 0.24
N TYR A 42 -2.08 -0.52 1.28
CA TYR A 42 -2.53 -0.26 2.64
C TYR A 42 -1.54 0.64 3.38
N ARG A 43 -2.06 1.79 3.84
CA ARG A 43 -1.34 2.81 4.64
C ARG A 43 0.05 3.18 4.11
N GLY A 44 0.24 3.06 2.80
CA GLY A 44 1.49 3.39 2.11
C GLY A 44 2.67 2.43 2.34
N TRP A 45 2.49 1.30 3.04
CA TRP A 45 3.61 0.40 3.37
C TRP A 45 3.46 -1.02 2.81
N MET A 46 2.23 -1.55 2.72
CA MET A 46 1.95 -2.89 2.21
C MET A 46 1.10 -2.83 0.95
N ASN A 47 1.58 -3.40 -0.13
CA ASN A 47 0.79 -3.71 -1.30
C ASN A 47 0.05 -5.01 -1.05
N VAL A 48 -1.27 -4.98 -1.15
CA VAL A 48 -2.16 -6.13 -1.09
C VAL A 48 -2.39 -6.58 -2.53
N ASN A 49 -2.02 -7.83 -2.81
CA ASN A 49 -2.06 -8.40 -4.14
C ASN A 49 -3.09 -9.53 -4.23
N LEU A 50 -3.44 -9.93 -5.45
CA LEU A 50 -4.05 -11.24 -5.66
C LEU A 50 -3.04 -12.35 -5.31
N PRO A 51 -3.50 -13.56 -4.93
CA PRO A 51 -2.62 -14.70 -4.73
C PRO A 51 -1.73 -14.97 -5.96
N ASP A 52 -0.41 -14.97 -5.76
CA ASP A 52 0.58 -15.23 -6.79
C ASP A 52 1.43 -16.45 -6.41
N THR A 53 1.30 -17.53 -7.18
CA THR A 53 2.00 -18.80 -7.00
C THR A 53 3.36 -18.86 -7.73
N GLU A 54 3.67 -17.86 -8.53
CA GLU A 54 4.82 -17.87 -9.45
C GLU A 54 5.95 -16.97 -8.97
N VAL A 55 5.64 -15.81 -8.37
CA VAL A 55 6.65 -14.80 -8.02
C VAL A 55 7.74 -15.32 -7.08
N LEU A 56 7.43 -16.27 -6.20
CA LEU A 56 8.40 -16.87 -5.27
C LEU A 56 9.15 -18.09 -5.82
N GLN A 57 8.73 -18.66 -6.96
CA GLN A 57 9.36 -19.87 -7.53
C GLN A 57 10.86 -19.73 -7.80
N PRO A 58 11.35 -18.63 -8.41
CA PRO A 58 12.78 -18.48 -8.70
C PRO A 58 13.63 -18.49 -7.42
N PHE A 59 13.07 -18.06 -6.29
CA PHE A 59 13.78 -17.94 -5.02
C PHE A 59 14.04 -19.27 -4.32
N ALA A 60 13.42 -20.37 -4.76
CA ALA A 60 13.80 -21.70 -4.31
C ALA A 60 15.21 -22.11 -4.77
N GLU A 61 15.73 -21.46 -5.82
CA GLU A 61 17.06 -21.72 -6.37
C GLU A 61 18.11 -20.70 -5.91
N TYR A 62 17.66 -19.54 -5.40
CA TYR A 62 18.53 -18.52 -4.86
C TYR A 62 18.76 -18.75 -3.35
N ASP A 63 20.01 -18.77 -2.93
CA ASP A 63 20.39 -18.88 -1.52
C ASP A 63 20.32 -17.49 -0.84
N LEU A 64 19.13 -16.88 -0.83
CA LEU A 64 18.91 -15.53 -0.28
C LEU A 64 18.64 -15.53 1.23
N TRP A 65 18.11 -16.63 1.77
CA TRP A 65 17.75 -16.75 3.18
C TRP A 65 18.40 -17.98 3.81
N GLU A 66 18.76 -17.85 5.08
CA GLU A 66 19.27 -18.95 5.90
C GLU A 66 18.17 -19.95 6.22
N HIS A 67 18.45 -21.22 5.96
CA HIS A 67 17.59 -22.35 6.33
C HIS A 67 18.30 -23.22 7.36
N ASP A 68 18.12 -22.88 8.64
CA ASP A 68 18.61 -23.66 9.78
C ASP A 68 17.47 -24.45 10.46
N ALA A 69 17.74 -25.02 11.64
CA ALA A 69 16.76 -25.82 12.37
C ALA A 69 15.54 -25.03 12.87
N ASP A 70 15.66 -23.70 12.99
CA ASP A 70 14.60 -22.81 13.47
C ASP A 70 13.84 -22.15 12.30
N SER A 71 14.27 -22.35 11.06
CA SER A 71 13.60 -21.80 9.88
C SER A 71 12.20 -22.40 9.69
N PRO A 72 11.17 -21.58 9.40
CA PRO A 72 9.78 -22.04 9.35
C PRO A 72 9.50 -22.96 8.16
N ILE A 73 10.28 -22.80 7.09
CA ILE A 73 10.22 -23.61 5.87
C ILE A 73 11.63 -23.86 5.33
N THR A 74 11.76 -24.92 4.53
CA THR A 74 12.98 -25.22 3.77
C THR A 74 13.11 -24.32 2.54
N GLN A 75 14.30 -24.26 1.96
CA GLN A 75 14.55 -23.48 0.74
C GLN A 75 13.65 -23.90 -0.43
N GLN A 76 13.48 -25.21 -0.64
CA GLN A 76 12.63 -25.73 -1.70
C GLN A 76 11.15 -25.36 -1.53
N GLN A 77 10.71 -25.17 -0.28
CA GLN A 77 9.33 -24.77 0.03
C GLN A 77 9.05 -23.29 -0.28
N ILE A 78 10.08 -22.45 -0.47
CA ILE A 78 9.88 -21.06 -0.90
C ILE A 78 9.12 -21.02 -2.23
N GLY A 79 9.49 -21.88 -3.18
CA GLY A 79 8.82 -21.94 -4.48
C GLY A 79 7.41 -22.53 -4.45
N GLN A 80 6.94 -22.99 -3.29
CA GLN A 80 5.58 -23.47 -3.07
C GLN A 80 4.73 -22.44 -2.33
N CYS A 81 5.33 -21.33 -1.90
CA CYS A 81 4.62 -20.25 -1.21
C CYS A 81 3.77 -19.45 -2.20
N ILE A 82 2.64 -18.98 -1.70
CA ILE A 82 1.72 -18.08 -2.42
C ILE A 82 1.93 -16.69 -1.87
N ALA A 83 2.47 -15.77 -2.67
CA ALA A 83 2.60 -14.37 -2.28
C ALA A 83 1.21 -13.71 -2.29
N ILE A 84 0.93 -12.91 -1.26
CA ILE A 84 -0.34 -12.18 -1.09
C ILE A 84 -0.14 -10.68 -0.86
N GLY A 85 1.12 -10.26 -0.74
CA GLY A 85 1.47 -8.86 -0.64
C GLY A 85 2.98 -8.63 -0.65
N THR A 86 3.35 -7.37 -0.88
CA THR A 86 4.74 -6.91 -0.86
C THR A 86 4.86 -5.59 -0.13
N THR A 87 5.93 -5.38 0.63
CA THR A 87 6.20 -4.03 1.17
C THR A 87 6.70 -3.10 0.06
N VAL A 88 6.62 -1.80 0.31
CA VAL A 88 7.29 -0.79 -0.55
C VAL A 88 8.81 -0.96 -0.63
N ASP A 89 9.41 -1.64 0.35
CA ASP A 89 10.84 -1.95 0.38
C ASP A 89 11.17 -3.30 -0.32
N GLY A 90 10.14 -4.09 -0.64
CA GLY A 90 10.25 -5.32 -1.43
C GLY A 90 10.32 -6.61 -0.61
N ASP A 91 9.91 -6.60 0.65
CA ASP A 91 9.68 -7.82 1.44
C ASP A 91 8.39 -8.50 0.96
N PHE A 92 8.33 -9.83 1.02
CA PHE A 92 7.11 -10.58 0.68
C PHE A 92 6.33 -10.98 1.93
N LEU A 93 5.01 -10.89 1.81
CA LEU A 93 4.06 -11.58 2.67
C LEU A 93 3.49 -12.77 1.90
N ALA A 94 3.65 -13.98 2.42
CA ALA A 94 3.26 -15.19 1.71
C ALA A 94 2.63 -16.24 2.62
N VAL A 95 1.82 -17.11 2.04
CA VAL A 95 1.21 -18.26 2.72
C VAL A 95 1.85 -19.53 2.19
N HIS A 96 2.14 -20.47 3.08
CA HIS A 96 2.53 -21.83 2.69
C HIS A 96 1.46 -22.83 3.16
N ILE A 97 0.66 -23.34 2.21
CA ILE A 97 -0.53 -24.15 2.49
C ILE A 97 -0.21 -25.40 3.32
N GLN A 98 0.89 -26.10 3.02
CA GLN A 98 1.20 -27.39 3.69
C GLN A 98 1.63 -27.21 5.14
N THR A 99 2.19 -26.05 5.50
CA THR A 99 2.62 -25.75 6.88
C THR A 99 1.60 -24.91 7.62
N ASP A 100 0.54 -24.45 6.94
CA ASP A 100 -0.49 -23.55 7.49
C ASP A 100 0.12 -22.30 8.16
N GLN A 101 1.10 -21.72 7.50
CA GLN A 101 1.86 -20.58 8.01
C GLN A 101 1.73 -19.36 7.12
N LEU A 102 1.54 -18.21 7.77
CA LEU A 102 1.81 -16.90 7.19
C LEU A 102 3.27 -16.57 7.41
N LEU A 103 3.97 -16.21 6.33
CA LEU A 103 5.41 -16.04 6.28
C LEU A 103 5.76 -14.61 5.85
N TRP A 104 6.77 -14.07 6.52
CA TRP A 104 7.48 -12.86 6.13
C TRP A 104 8.82 -13.23 5.51
N LEU A 105 9.05 -12.84 4.26
CA LEU A 105 10.30 -13.06 3.56
C LEU A 105 10.99 -11.70 3.33
N PRO A 106 11.90 -11.29 4.24
CA PRO A 106 12.50 -9.97 4.18
C PRO A 106 13.55 -9.86 3.09
N ARG A 107 13.55 -8.76 2.33
CA ARG A 107 14.57 -8.48 1.31
C ARG A 107 15.93 -8.15 1.91
N HIS A 108 15.94 -7.53 3.08
CA HIS A 108 17.12 -6.96 3.72
C HIS A 108 17.53 -7.69 5.00
N ALA A 109 17.05 -8.92 5.21
CA ALA A 109 17.47 -9.78 6.30
C ALA A 109 17.56 -11.23 5.84
N GLU A 110 18.41 -12.00 6.51
CA GLU A 110 18.75 -13.37 6.11
C GLU A 110 17.73 -14.40 6.61
N ARG A 111 16.81 -14.02 7.51
CA ARG A 111 15.91 -14.99 8.16
C ARG A 111 14.44 -14.75 7.85
N LEU A 112 13.79 -15.81 7.43
CA LEU A 112 12.33 -15.89 7.29
C LEU A 112 11.67 -15.85 8.67
N LYS A 113 10.48 -15.25 8.76
CA LYS A 113 9.68 -15.25 9.99
C LYS A 113 8.32 -15.88 9.74
N ALA A 114 7.89 -16.79 10.61
CA ALA A 114 6.48 -17.16 10.70
C ALA A 114 5.74 -16.11 11.54
N LEU A 115 4.64 -15.59 11.02
CA LEU A 115 3.79 -14.61 11.68
C LEU A 115 2.62 -15.31 12.36
N SER A 116 2.27 -14.88 13.57
CA SER A 116 1.20 -15.49 14.36
C SER A 116 -0.04 -14.62 14.35
N LEU A 117 -1.15 -15.11 13.79
CA LEU A 117 -2.45 -14.45 13.82
C LEU A 117 -3.30 -15.01 14.97
N GLN A 118 -2.97 -14.68 16.22
CA GLN A 118 -3.72 -15.20 17.37
C GLN A 118 -5.12 -14.59 17.47
N GLY A 119 -6.14 -15.43 17.68
CA GLY A 119 -7.42 -15.03 18.31
C GLY A 119 -8.48 -14.37 17.41
N GLN A 120 -8.27 -14.25 16.11
CA GLN A 120 -9.20 -13.55 15.21
C GLN A 120 -9.99 -14.56 14.36
N LYS A 121 -11.18 -14.95 14.85
CA LYS A 121 -12.07 -15.96 14.21
C LYS A 121 -13.33 -15.38 13.57
N GLN A 122 -13.46 -14.06 13.48
CA GLN A 122 -14.61 -13.43 12.82
C GLN A 122 -14.16 -12.85 11.47
N GLU A 123 -14.84 -13.28 10.41
CA GLU A 123 -14.70 -12.70 9.07
C GLU A 123 -15.54 -11.43 9.01
N ASP A 124 -14.92 -10.27 9.16
CA ASP A 124 -15.47 -8.99 8.73
C ASP A 124 -14.46 -8.22 7.87
N GLU A 125 -14.93 -7.18 7.18
CA GLU A 125 -14.13 -6.41 6.22
C GLU A 125 -12.97 -5.65 6.89
N GLU A 126 -13.18 -5.20 8.13
CA GLU A 126 -12.12 -4.56 8.93
C GLU A 126 -11.08 -5.57 9.41
N MET A 127 -11.39 -6.87 9.36
CA MET A 127 -10.53 -7.91 9.89
C MET A 127 -9.19 -7.95 9.17
N TYR A 128 -9.17 -7.85 7.84
CA TYR A 128 -7.89 -7.90 7.13
C TYR A 128 -7.05 -6.63 7.35
N ALA A 129 -7.67 -5.45 7.44
CA ALA A 129 -6.95 -4.23 7.80
C ALA A 129 -6.29 -4.35 9.20
N ARG A 130 -7.00 -4.93 10.18
CA ARG A 130 -6.46 -5.22 11.51
C ARG A 130 -5.36 -6.27 11.48
N VAL A 131 -5.48 -7.30 10.62
CA VAL A 131 -4.41 -8.27 10.38
C VAL A 131 -3.16 -7.57 9.84
N LEU A 132 -3.31 -6.64 8.90
CA LEU A 132 -2.19 -5.86 8.36
C LEU A 132 -1.54 -5.00 9.44
N ASP A 133 -2.32 -4.32 10.30
CA ASP A 133 -1.77 -3.56 11.43
C ASP A 133 -1.01 -4.47 12.43
N GLU A 134 -1.53 -5.67 12.69
CA GLU A 134 -0.86 -6.66 13.56
C GLU A 134 0.43 -7.19 12.94
N ILE A 135 0.45 -7.46 11.63
CA ILE A 135 1.66 -7.83 10.89
C ILE A 135 2.69 -6.70 11.00
N TYR A 136 2.28 -5.45 10.79
CA TYR A 136 3.15 -4.29 10.94
C TYR A 136 3.79 -4.26 12.34
N ARG A 137 2.97 -4.42 13.39
CA ARG A 137 3.42 -4.45 14.78
C ARG A 137 4.43 -5.57 15.05
N GLN A 138 4.21 -6.77 14.52
CA GLN A 138 5.14 -7.90 14.67
C GLN A 138 6.46 -7.68 13.94
N VAL A 139 6.43 -7.08 12.75
CA VAL A 139 7.61 -6.90 11.90
C VAL A 139 8.46 -5.72 12.36
N TYR A 140 7.83 -4.59 12.66
CA TYR A 140 8.51 -3.32 12.98
C TYR A 140 8.59 -3.04 14.49
N GLY A 141 7.88 -3.80 15.33
CA GLY A 141 7.95 -3.68 16.79
C GLY A 141 7.18 -2.48 17.37
N SER A 142 6.42 -1.76 16.55
CA SER A 142 5.60 -0.62 16.94
C SER A 142 4.29 -0.58 16.16
N ASP A 143 3.28 0.07 16.74
CA ASP A 143 2.05 0.37 16.00
C ASP A 143 2.29 1.47 14.97
N GLN A 144 1.62 1.40 13.84
CA GLN A 144 1.66 2.47 12.86
C GLN A 144 0.71 3.61 13.30
N GLU A 145 1.26 4.79 13.53
CA GLU A 145 0.49 5.99 13.89
C GLU A 145 -0.22 6.62 12.68
N GLY A 146 -1.20 7.49 12.94
CA GLY A 146 -1.93 8.23 11.92
C GLY A 146 -3.15 7.51 11.36
N ALA A 147 -3.69 8.02 10.25
CA ALA A 147 -4.94 7.51 9.71
C ALA A 147 -4.78 6.16 9.01
N VAL A 148 -5.85 5.36 9.09
CA VAL A 148 -5.98 4.10 8.36
C VAL A 148 -6.62 4.39 7.01
N TYR A 149 -5.86 4.16 5.93
CA TYR A 149 -6.31 4.40 4.56
C TYR A 149 -5.85 3.30 3.60
N TYR A 150 -6.57 3.15 2.50
CA TYR A 150 -6.25 2.22 1.41
C TYR A 150 -6.27 2.95 0.07
N GLU A 151 -5.24 2.72 -0.74
CA GLU A 151 -5.09 3.21 -2.11
C GLU A 151 -5.36 2.06 -3.09
N PRO A 152 -6.61 1.83 -3.56
CA PRO A 152 -6.87 0.87 -4.62
C PRO A 152 -6.00 1.16 -5.85
N TRP A 153 -5.51 0.11 -6.50
CA TRP A 153 -4.86 0.24 -7.80
C TRP A 153 -5.93 0.29 -8.89
N SER A 154 -5.81 1.26 -9.77
CA SER A 154 -6.70 1.45 -10.92
C SER A 154 -5.87 1.67 -12.19
N GLU A 155 -6.42 1.25 -13.31
CA GLU A 155 -5.83 1.49 -14.64
C GLU A 155 -6.00 2.95 -15.09
N THR A 156 -6.90 3.69 -14.44
CA THR A 156 -7.23 5.10 -14.69
C THR A 156 -6.41 6.07 -13.85
N ARG A 157 -5.55 5.56 -12.96
CA ARG A 157 -4.71 6.42 -12.12
C ARG A 157 -3.65 7.09 -12.98
N SER A 158 -3.61 8.41 -12.91
CA SER A 158 -2.62 9.25 -13.55
C SER A 158 -1.91 10.14 -12.52
N HIS A 159 -0.82 10.76 -12.96
CA HIS A 159 -0.03 11.64 -12.12
C HIS A 159 0.55 12.82 -12.89
N LEU A 160 0.70 13.94 -12.19
CA LEU A 160 1.46 15.09 -12.64
C LEU A 160 2.50 15.44 -11.59
N PHE A 161 3.77 15.46 -11.99
CA PHE A 161 4.83 16.04 -11.19
C PHE A 161 5.01 17.50 -11.58
N LEU A 162 5.17 18.33 -10.55
CA LEU A 162 5.47 19.73 -10.66
C LEU A 162 6.68 20.05 -9.78
N ARG A 163 7.44 21.05 -10.17
CA ARG A 163 8.57 21.57 -9.42
C ARG A 163 8.28 22.96 -8.90
N LEU A 164 8.45 23.17 -7.60
CA LEU A 164 8.56 24.51 -7.00
C LEU A 164 10.05 24.93 -7.05
N PRO A 165 10.43 25.89 -7.91
CA PRO A 165 11.81 26.34 -8.01
C PRO A 165 12.31 26.95 -6.69
N PRO A 166 13.57 26.71 -6.32
CA PRO A 166 14.16 27.37 -5.15
C PRO A 166 14.37 28.85 -5.47
N VAL A 167 13.55 29.71 -4.86
CA VAL A 167 13.67 31.17 -4.99
C VAL A 167 14.03 31.75 -3.63
N GLN A 168 15.01 32.66 -3.61
CA GLN A 168 15.36 33.41 -2.40
C GLN A 168 14.16 34.25 -1.97
N ASP A 169 13.72 34.08 -0.72
CA ASP A 169 12.48 34.67 -0.16
C ASP A 169 11.17 34.19 -0.84
N GLY A 170 11.23 33.06 -1.57
CA GLY A 170 10.06 32.40 -2.15
C GLY A 170 9.28 31.55 -1.14
N ILE A 171 8.07 31.14 -1.55
CA ILE A 171 7.20 30.26 -0.76
C ILE A 171 7.89 28.90 -0.60
N SER A 172 7.89 28.35 0.61
CA SER A 172 8.37 27.00 0.90
C SER A 172 7.29 25.94 0.65
N LEU A 173 7.66 24.66 0.46
CA LEU A 173 6.67 23.60 0.30
C LEU A 173 5.69 23.45 1.48
N PRO A 174 6.10 23.57 2.76
CA PRO A 174 5.15 23.56 3.88
C PRO A 174 4.16 24.72 3.82
N GLU A 175 4.61 25.94 3.49
CA GLU A 175 3.71 27.08 3.30
C GLU A 175 2.75 26.85 2.14
N LEU A 176 3.25 26.33 1.01
CA LEU A 176 2.42 25.99 -0.14
C LEU A 176 1.38 24.91 0.19
N ALA A 177 1.76 23.90 0.97
CA ALA A 177 0.85 22.84 1.43
C ALA A 177 -0.28 23.42 2.31
N GLY A 178 0.05 24.29 3.27
CA GLY A 178 -0.93 24.99 4.09
C GLY A 178 -1.89 25.84 3.25
N MET A 179 -1.35 26.61 2.29
CA MET A 179 -2.18 27.37 1.34
C MET A 179 -3.08 26.46 0.48
N CYS A 180 -2.60 25.27 0.10
CA CYS A 180 -3.35 24.32 -0.70
C CYS A 180 -4.51 23.73 0.12
N GLN A 181 -4.25 23.36 1.38
CA GLN A 181 -5.25 22.87 2.32
C GLN A 181 -6.34 23.91 2.62
N GLU A 182 -6.00 25.20 2.68
CA GLU A 182 -6.98 26.28 2.82
C GLU A 182 -7.80 26.51 1.54
N ALA A 183 -7.18 26.39 0.37
CA ALA A 183 -7.83 26.59 -0.92
C ALA A 183 -8.74 25.42 -1.31
N PHE A 184 -8.34 24.19 -0.95
CA PHE A 184 -9.04 22.95 -1.23
C PHE A 184 -9.14 22.17 0.07
N LEU A 185 -10.33 22.03 0.62
CA LEU A 185 -10.56 21.30 1.87
C LEU A 185 -10.33 19.80 1.63
N PRO A 186 -9.26 19.19 2.18
CA PRO A 186 -8.98 17.77 1.97
C PRO A 186 -9.87 16.89 2.87
N ASP A 187 -10.19 15.71 2.38
CA ASP A 187 -10.93 14.70 3.15
C ASP A 187 -10.05 14.00 4.20
N LEU A 188 -8.75 13.91 3.92
CA LEU A 188 -7.74 13.39 4.83
C LEU A 188 -6.41 14.13 4.63
N VAL A 189 -5.69 14.38 5.72
CA VAL A 189 -4.35 14.98 5.71
C VAL A 189 -3.38 14.01 6.38
N LEU A 190 -2.27 13.71 5.70
CA LEU A 190 -1.14 13.00 6.28
C LEU A 190 0.11 13.84 6.14
N GLU A 191 0.66 14.29 7.25
CA GLU A 191 1.83 15.15 7.28
C GLU A 191 2.83 14.66 8.32
N ASN A 192 4.10 14.65 7.91
CA ASN A 192 5.25 14.38 8.77
C ASN A 192 6.44 15.25 8.33
N GLU A 193 7.60 15.04 8.93
CA GLU A 193 8.80 15.83 8.63
C GLU A 193 9.31 15.70 7.18
N TYR A 194 8.88 14.68 6.44
CA TYR A 194 9.35 14.37 5.08
C TYR A 194 8.32 14.63 3.99
N LEU A 195 7.02 14.69 4.30
CA LEU A 195 5.97 14.89 3.32
C LEU A 195 4.68 15.45 3.91
N CYS A 196 3.85 16.01 3.03
CA CYS A 196 2.43 16.23 3.26
C CYS A 196 1.62 15.64 2.10
N LYS A 197 0.60 14.84 2.39
CA LYS A 197 -0.41 14.34 1.45
C LYS A 197 -1.77 14.89 1.84
N LEU A 198 -2.39 15.61 0.91
CA LEU A 198 -3.76 16.13 1.02
C LEU A 198 -4.66 15.27 0.11
N PHE A 199 -5.53 14.46 0.70
CA PHE A 199 -6.39 13.53 -0.04
C PHE A 199 -7.72 14.17 -0.40
N TYR A 200 -8.22 13.83 -1.60
CA TYR A 200 -9.48 14.35 -2.12
C TYR A 200 -10.24 13.22 -2.84
N GLN A 201 -11.42 12.89 -2.32
CA GLN A 201 -12.35 11.92 -2.93
C GLN A 201 -12.72 12.30 -4.36
N GLN A 202 -12.97 13.59 -4.59
CA GLN A 202 -13.33 14.13 -5.90
C GLN A 202 -12.18 14.09 -6.92
N LEU A 203 -10.95 13.87 -6.45
CA LEU A 203 -9.78 13.65 -7.30
C LEU A 203 -9.50 12.16 -7.51
N GLY A 204 -10.08 11.29 -6.68
CA GLY A 204 -9.68 9.89 -6.56
C GLY A 204 -8.20 9.76 -6.18
N GLY A 205 -7.68 10.68 -5.37
CA GLY A 205 -6.24 10.80 -5.19
C GLY A 205 -5.82 11.82 -4.16
N TYR A 206 -4.65 12.43 -4.37
CA TYR A 206 -4.07 13.39 -3.43
C TYR A 206 -3.07 14.32 -4.11
N VAL A 207 -2.84 15.46 -3.46
CA VAL A 207 -1.68 16.31 -3.72
C VAL A 207 -0.62 15.99 -2.68
N ARG A 208 0.58 15.61 -3.13
CA ARG A 208 1.75 15.33 -2.30
C ARG A 208 2.77 16.46 -2.41
N PHE A 209 3.21 16.97 -1.28
CA PHE A 209 4.34 17.89 -1.14
C PHE A 209 5.52 17.11 -0.54
N ASN A 210 6.65 17.06 -1.25
CA ASN A 210 7.82 16.30 -0.83
C ASN A 210 8.79 17.19 -0.03
N TYR A 211 8.66 17.20 1.29
CA TYR A 211 9.50 18.03 2.16
C TYR A 211 10.95 17.56 2.22
N ALA A 212 11.22 16.29 1.90
CA ALA A 212 12.58 15.76 1.86
C ALA A 212 13.43 16.40 0.74
N ASN A 213 12.89 16.53 -0.47
CA ASN A 213 13.59 17.18 -1.59
C ASN A 213 13.28 18.69 -1.74
N ARG A 214 12.25 19.18 -1.04
CA ARG A 214 11.84 20.59 -0.93
C ARG A 214 11.38 21.25 -2.23
N GLN A 215 11.23 20.51 -3.32
CA GLN A 215 10.88 21.08 -4.62
C GLN A 215 9.76 20.33 -5.33
N GLU A 216 9.50 19.08 -5.00
CA GLU A 216 8.52 18.29 -5.76
C GLU A 216 7.12 18.41 -5.16
N VAL A 217 6.16 18.69 -6.04
CA VAL A 217 4.73 18.53 -5.81
C VAL A 217 4.21 17.49 -6.78
N ALA A 218 3.45 16.51 -6.31
CA ALA A 218 2.81 15.52 -7.17
C ALA A 218 1.30 15.58 -7.01
N VAL A 219 0.56 15.60 -8.11
CA VAL A 219 -0.90 15.44 -8.11
C VAL A 219 -1.20 14.04 -8.62
N MET A 220 -1.69 13.18 -7.74
CA MET A 220 -2.19 11.84 -8.08
C MET A 220 -3.70 11.94 -8.26
N TYR A 221 -4.23 11.46 -9.38
CA TYR A 221 -5.66 11.62 -9.71
C TYR A 221 -6.16 10.49 -10.60
N GLU A 222 -7.48 10.30 -10.65
CA GLU A 222 -8.13 9.42 -11.61
C GLU A 222 -8.47 10.19 -12.90
N GLU A 223 -8.37 9.56 -14.07
CA GLU A 223 -8.64 10.19 -15.37
C GLU A 223 -10.04 10.83 -15.48
N ASP A 224 -11.03 10.30 -14.78
CA ASP A 224 -12.40 10.84 -14.74
C ASP A 224 -12.54 12.08 -13.84
N ALA A 225 -11.51 12.41 -13.04
CA ALA A 225 -11.44 13.61 -12.22
C ALA A 225 -10.80 14.83 -12.94
N GLU A 226 -10.81 14.83 -14.28
CA GLU A 226 -10.11 15.82 -15.12
C GLU A 226 -10.42 17.27 -14.73
N GLN A 227 -11.68 17.58 -14.40
CA GLN A 227 -12.07 18.94 -14.00
C GLN A 227 -11.44 19.37 -12.66
N THR A 228 -11.51 18.53 -11.63
CA THR A 228 -10.91 18.79 -10.32
C THR A 228 -9.40 18.92 -10.44
N PHE A 229 -8.79 18.00 -11.19
CA PHE A 229 -7.36 18.03 -11.51
C PHE A 229 -6.96 19.34 -12.21
N ALA A 230 -7.69 19.76 -13.25
CA ALA A 230 -7.37 20.98 -13.99
C ALA A 230 -7.37 22.23 -13.10
N VAL A 231 -8.34 22.35 -12.19
CA VAL A 231 -8.42 23.46 -11.23
C VAL A 231 -7.22 23.45 -10.28
N MET A 232 -6.90 22.30 -9.67
CA MET A 232 -5.77 22.18 -8.76
C MET A 232 -4.42 22.41 -9.45
N LYS A 233 -4.24 21.84 -10.65
CA LYS A 233 -3.06 22.07 -11.50
C LYS A 233 -2.86 23.55 -11.76
N GLN A 234 -3.91 24.23 -12.25
CA GLN A 234 -3.81 25.65 -12.56
C GLN A 234 -3.43 26.44 -11.31
N TRP A 235 -4.10 26.16 -10.18
CA TRP A 235 -3.81 26.83 -8.91
C TRP A 235 -2.34 26.67 -8.50
N LEU A 236 -1.79 25.46 -8.60
CA LEU A 236 -0.37 25.18 -8.31
C LEU A 236 0.57 25.99 -9.21
N LEU A 237 0.27 26.08 -10.52
CA LEU A 237 1.04 26.90 -11.45
C LEU A 237 0.99 28.39 -11.09
N LEU A 238 -0.17 28.92 -10.65
CA LEU A 238 -0.27 30.30 -10.15
C LEU A 238 0.51 30.55 -8.87
N LYS A 239 0.77 29.50 -8.08
CA LYS A 239 1.61 29.57 -6.87
C LYS A 239 3.11 29.39 -7.16
N GLY A 240 3.49 29.33 -8.43
CA GLY A 240 4.89 29.30 -8.86
C GLY A 240 5.44 27.91 -9.12
N CYS A 241 4.61 26.86 -9.11
CA CYS A 241 5.04 25.55 -9.58
C CYS A 241 5.22 25.53 -11.11
N GLU A 242 6.12 24.69 -11.58
CA GLU A 242 6.47 24.49 -13.00
C GLU A 242 6.29 23.00 -13.37
N VAL A 243 6.00 22.72 -14.65
CA VAL A 243 5.95 21.33 -15.19
C VAL A 243 7.35 20.87 -15.54
#